data_AF-A0A5D0R6F7-F1
#
_entry.id   AF-A0A5D0R6F7-F1
#
_cell.length_a   1.000
_cell.length_b   1.000
_cell.length_c   1.000
_cell.angle_alpha   90.00
_cell.angle_beta   90.00
_cell.angle_gamma   90.00
#
_symmetry.space_group_name_H-M   'P 1'
#
loop_
_entity.id
_entity.type
_entity.pdbx_description
1 polymer ?
#
loop_
_entity_poly.entity_id
_entity_poly.type
_entity_poly.pdbx_seq_one_letter_code
_entity_poly.pdbx_strand_id
1 'polypeptide(L)'
;MKTKLTLLFIMFITMISFAQNGINYKALIKDDLGNVVANDLIQIQFKILEGAAQTIVYSESHSPTTDANGTVIVNIGEGALVSGSAAFNTIDWSSNTHFLQVWINIGSGLINMGTTEFKTVPYALSAGNKTWSKNSNAVFLQTENVGIGTNAPTDRLEIQDNFNAGIKLVVPTVNNSTKVELRNGEETGSHSFYKIENKSDNLKFYLDSDLTTEVGYDPIMSLNSAGLALKTGQRVNAFSADGTLSGNSNYVIPTEKAVKTYVDSKAAVLFKVRGNGFAVKDINAGTEVETDIWDTVDYDTNSAFNTVTRRFVAPTAGYYFLHACVSQSNTISTASFRIHFNIDVNVRYSTSTTGHQNKTEVSGIYYLTAGKVVYVLLRNYSTTENEKMNGYGSWFEGYKIN
;
A
#
# COMPACT_ATOMS: atom_id res chain seq x y z
N MET A 1 -31.02 -14.48 -46.86
CA MET A 1 -29.61 -14.71 -47.25
C MET A 1 -29.06 -13.64 -48.18
N LYS A 2 -29.79 -13.19 -49.23
CA LYS A 2 -29.30 -12.18 -50.19
C LYS A 2 -28.80 -10.87 -49.54
N THR A 3 -29.54 -10.30 -48.59
CA THR A 3 -29.16 -9.06 -47.88
C THR A 3 -27.90 -9.19 -47.02
N LYS A 4 -27.67 -10.36 -46.41
CA LYS A 4 -26.44 -10.62 -45.62
C LYS A 4 -25.22 -10.81 -46.51
N LEU A 5 -25.40 -11.39 -47.71
CA LEU A 5 -24.34 -11.55 -48.70
C LEU A 5 -23.95 -10.20 -49.34
N THR A 6 -24.93 -9.33 -49.61
CA THR A 6 -24.68 -7.96 -50.11
C THR A 6 -23.92 -7.11 -49.08
N LEU A 7 -24.28 -7.22 -47.79
CA LEU A 7 -23.58 -6.51 -46.72
C LEU A 7 -22.13 -6.98 -46.59
N LEU A 8 -21.89 -8.29 -46.70
CA LEU A 8 -20.55 -8.87 -46.69
C LEU A 8 -19.71 -8.38 -47.89
N PHE A 9 -20.30 -8.30 -49.08
CA PHE A 9 -19.63 -7.83 -50.29
C PHE A 9 -19.25 -6.34 -50.22
N ILE A 10 -20.12 -5.51 -49.65
CA ILE A 10 -19.84 -4.09 -49.39
C ILE A 10 -18.70 -3.93 -48.37
N MET A 11 -18.63 -4.80 -47.36
CA MET A 11 -17.56 -4.81 -46.36
C MET A 11 -16.18 -5.17 -46.94
N PHE A 12 -16.12 -6.00 -47.98
CA PHE A 12 -14.87 -6.34 -48.67
C PHE A 12 -14.41 -5.23 -49.63
N ILE A 13 -15.33 -4.47 -50.22
CA ILE A 13 -15.00 -3.34 -51.11
C ILE A 13 -14.30 -2.19 -50.37
N THR A 14 -14.59 -1.99 -49.08
CA THR A 14 -13.95 -0.93 -48.28
C THR A 14 -12.51 -1.24 -47.86
N MET A 15 -12.00 -2.45 -48.12
CA MET A 15 -10.60 -2.82 -47.82
C MET A 15 -9.62 -2.51 -48.97
N ILE A 16 -10.12 -2.03 -50.11
CA ILE A 16 -9.30 -1.67 -51.25
C ILE A 16 -9.01 -0.15 -51.21
N SER A 17 -8.22 0.29 -50.23
CA SER A 17 -7.63 1.63 -50.26
C SER A 17 -6.36 1.60 -51.10
N PHE A 18 -6.42 2.10 -52.33
CA PHE A 18 -5.21 2.39 -53.10
C PHE A 18 -4.57 3.65 -52.52
N ALA A 19 -3.32 3.56 -52.06
CA ALA A 19 -2.51 4.75 -51.83
C ALA A 19 -2.42 5.50 -53.16
N GLN A 20 -2.63 6.81 -53.15
CA GLN A 20 -2.47 7.63 -54.35
C GLN A 20 -1.00 7.58 -54.77
N ASN A 21 -0.72 6.89 -55.88
CA ASN A 21 0.59 6.94 -56.52
C ASN A 21 0.61 8.15 -57.45
N GLY A 22 1.56 9.06 -57.22
CA GLY A 22 1.85 10.15 -58.14
C GLY A 22 1.16 11.49 -57.86
N ILE A 23 1.64 12.51 -58.57
CA ILE A 23 1.24 13.91 -58.45
C ILE A 23 0.51 14.33 -59.72
N ASN A 24 -0.74 14.77 -59.61
CA ASN A 24 -1.48 15.27 -60.77
C ASN A 24 -0.79 16.50 -61.38
N TYR A 25 -0.61 16.50 -62.69
CA TYR A 25 -0.05 17.62 -63.45
C TYR A 25 -0.96 17.98 -64.63
N LYS A 26 -1.26 19.27 -64.76
CA LYS A 26 -2.07 19.82 -65.85
C LYS A 26 -1.35 21.01 -66.46
N ALA A 27 -1.23 21.02 -67.78
CA ALA A 27 -0.60 22.12 -68.50
C ALA A 27 -1.36 22.46 -69.79
N LEU A 28 -1.23 23.71 -70.22
CA LEU A 28 -1.64 24.21 -71.52
C LEU A 28 -0.39 24.33 -72.39
N ILE A 29 -0.40 23.69 -73.55
CA ILE A 29 0.73 23.58 -74.47
C ILE A 29 0.54 24.54 -75.63
N LYS A 30 1.56 25.37 -75.87
CA LYS A 30 1.60 26.34 -76.95
C LYS A 30 2.89 26.23 -77.74
N ASP A 31 2.84 26.60 -79.01
CA ASP A 31 4.02 26.78 -79.85
C ASP A 31 4.74 28.11 -79.55
N ASP A 32 5.86 28.35 -80.23
CA ASP A 32 6.67 29.55 -80.12
C ASP A 32 6.00 30.83 -80.67
N LEU A 33 4.95 30.66 -81.46
CA LEU A 33 4.08 31.73 -81.96
C LEU A 33 2.89 32.01 -81.01
N GLY A 34 2.73 31.22 -79.95
CA GLY A 34 1.68 31.35 -78.95
C GLY A 34 0.35 30.67 -79.30
N ASN A 35 0.29 29.92 -80.40
CA ASN A 35 -0.88 29.11 -80.77
C ASN A 35 -0.95 27.84 -79.91
N VAL A 36 -2.14 27.33 -79.69
CA VAL A 36 -2.33 26.06 -78.96
C VAL A 36 -1.90 24.88 -79.83
N VAL A 37 -1.14 23.96 -79.26
CA VAL A 37 -0.80 22.69 -79.92
C VAL A 37 -1.95 21.72 -79.65
N ALA A 38 -2.95 21.69 -80.53
CA ALA A 38 -4.21 20.98 -80.29
C ALA A 38 -4.26 19.60 -80.99
N ASN A 39 -4.81 18.59 -80.31
CA ASN A 39 -4.98 17.22 -80.81
C ASN A 39 -3.69 16.58 -81.35
N ASP A 40 -2.54 16.90 -80.74
CA ASP A 40 -1.24 16.42 -81.20
C ASP A 40 -0.55 15.58 -80.14
N LEU A 41 0.24 14.60 -80.60
CA LEU A 41 1.04 13.75 -79.73
C LEU A 41 2.31 14.50 -79.35
N ILE A 42 2.48 14.77 -78.06
CA ILE A 42 3.67 15.42 -77.53
C ILE A 42 4.43 14.49 -76.59
N GLN A 43 5.68 14.81 -76.31
CA GLN A 43 6.43 14.15 -75.24
C GLN A 43 6.68 15.13 -74.10
N ILE A 44 6.44 14.68 -72.87
CA ILE A 44 6.73 15.43 -71.65
C ILE A 44 7.70 14.61 -70.83
N GLN A 45 8.77 15.22 -70.33
CA GLN A 45 9.68 14.60 -69.37
C GLN A 45 9.69 15.42 -68.08
N PHE A 46 9.44 14.74 -66.96
CA PHE A 46 9.52 15.32 -65.63
C PHE A 46 10.83 14.89 -64.99
N LYS A 47 11.49 15.82 -64.29
CA LYS A 47 12.63 15.54 -63.42
C LYS A 47 12.36 16.13 -62.04
N ILE A 48 12.62 15.35 -61.00
CA ILE A 48 12.63 15.84 -59.62
C ILE A 48 14.08 16.02 -59.21
N LEU A 49 14.38 17.23 -58.73
CA LEU A 49 15.71 17.67 -58.33
C LEU A 49 15.73 17.86 -56.81
N GLU A 50 16.81 17.47 -56.14
CA GLU A 50 16.97 17.57 -54.69
C GLU A 50 18.07 18.58 -54.32
N GLY A 51 17.77 19.41 -53.32
CA GLY A 51 18.71 20.30 -52.65
C GLY A 51 19.22 21.47 -53.49
N ALA A 52 20.13 22.25 -52.92
CA ALA A 52 20.68 23.45 -53.57
C ALA A 52 21.50 23.13 -54.84
N ALA A 53 22.09 21.94 -54.92
CA ALA A 53 22.82 21.47 -56.09
C ALA A 53 21.90 20.99 -57.24
N GLN A 54 20.59 20.89 -57.00
CA GLN A 54 19.59 20.42 -57.96
C GLN A 54 19.97 19.05 -58.58
N THR A 55 20.35 18.09 -57.73
CA THR A 55 20.70 16.73 -58.18
C THR A 55 19.44 16.01 -58.64
N ILE A 56 19.45 15.39 -59.83
CA ILE A 56 18.31 14.61 -60.33
C ILE A 56 18.16 13.34 -59.48
N VAL A 57 17.04 13.22 -58.77
CA VAL A 57 16.69 12.03 -57.98
C VAL A 57 15.63 11.16 -58.66
N TYR A 58 14.87 11.75 -59.59
CA TYR A 58 13.83 11.04 -60.34
C TYR A 58 13.61 11.68 -61.72
N SER A 59 13.32 10.86 -62.72
CA SER A 59 13.02 11.27 -64.09
C SER A 59 12.14 10.25 -64.81
N GLU A 60 11.08 10.74 -65.43
CA GLU A 60 10.14 9.93 -66.23
C GLU A 60 9.70 10.69 -67.48
N SER A 61 9.11 9.97 -68.43
CA SER A 61 8.56 10.52 -69.66
C SER A 61 7.14 10.03 -69.90
N HIS A 62 6.34 10.90 -70.51
CA HIS A 62 4.97 10.67 -70.94
C HIS A 62 4.85 11.01 -72.42
N SER A 63 3.91 10.38 -73.11
CA SER A 63 3.57 10.71 -74.50
C SER A 63 2.06 10.95 -74.65
N PRO A 64 1.51 12.00 -74.00
CA PRO A 64 0.08 12.29 -74.08
C PRO A 64 -0.29 12.98 -75.40
N THR A 65 -1.56 12.88 -75.77
CA THR A 65 -2.15 13.71 -76.84
C THR A 65 -2.83 14.93 -76.20
N THR A 66 -2.55 16.12 -76.70
CA THR A 66 -3.22 17.35 -76.25
C THR A 66 -4.70 17.36 -76.65
N ASP A 67 -5.56 18.01 -75.86
CA ASP A 67 -6.96 18.21 -76.26
C ASP A 67 -7.12 19.33 -77.31
N ALA A 68 -8.37 19.60 -77.74
CA ALA A 68 -8.67 20.66 -78.71
C ALA A 68 -8.25 22.07 -78.25
N ASN A 69 -8.02 22.27 -76.95
CA ASN A 69 -7.56 23.53 -76.38
C ASN A 69 -6.04 23.51 -76.10
N GLY A 70 -5.32 22.44 -76.46
CA GLY A 70 -3.89 22.27 -76.16
C GLY A 70 -3.58 21.82 -74.74
N THR A 71 -4.57 21.32 -73.99
CA THR A 71 -4.39 20.90 -72.59
C THR A 71 -3.92 19.45 -72.51
N VAL A 72 -3.02 19.17 -71.57
CA VAL A 72 -2.62 17.83 -71.15
C VAL A 72 -2.87 17.62 -69.67
N ILE A 73 -3.25 16.39 -69.31
CA ILE A 73 -3.40 15.94 -67.94
C ILE A 73 -2.63 14.61 -67.83
N VAL A 74 -1.62 14.59 -66.96
CA VAL A 74 -0.77 13.42 -66.70
C VAL A 74 -0.47 13.34 -65.20
N ASN A 75 -0.12 12.15 -64.71
CA ASN A 75 0.28 11.95 -63.32
C ASN A 75 1.78 11.72 -63.25
N ILE A 76 2.46 12.58 -62.50
CA ILE A 76 3.89 12.42 -62.24
C ILE A 76 4.09 11.21 -61.34
N GLY A 77 4.91 10.24 -61.73
CA GLY A 77 5.09 8.97 -61.01
C GLY A 77 4.48 7.76 -61.71
N GLU A 78 3.71 7.97 -62.77
CA GLU A 78 3.02 6.93 -63.56
C GLU A 78 3.53 6.82 -65.01
N GLY A 79 4.57 7.58 -65.37
CA GLY A 79 5.18 7.59 -66.69
C GLY A 79 6.27 6.53 -66.88
N ALA A 80 6.82 6.49 -68.09
CA ALA A 80 7.94 5.61 -68.40
C ALA A 80 9.24 6.18 -67.81
N LEU A 81 9.86 5.45 -66.87
CA LEU A 81 11.13 5.83 -66.26
C LEU A 81 12.21 6.06 -67.32
N VAL A 82 12.95 7.17 -67.17
CA VAL A 82 14.10 7.46 -68.02
C VAL A 82 15.28 6.63 -67.52
N SER A 83 16.06 6.07 -68.45
CA SER A 83 17.19 5.18 -68.13
C SER A 83 18.12 5.78 -67.07
N GLY A 84 18.43 5.00 -66.03
CA GLY A 84 19.28 5.41 -64.91
C GLY A 84 18.55 6.14 -63.78
N SER A 85 17.23 6.34 -63.87
CA SER A 85 16.45 6.97 -62.80
C SER A 85 15.95 5.98 -61.74
N ALA A 86 15.82 6.45 -60.50
CA ALA A 86 15.19 5.71 -59.42
C ALA A 86 13.66 5.63 -59.58
N ALA A 87 13.00 4.75 -58.82
CA ALA A 87 11.54 4.66 -58.83
C ALA A 87 10.90 5.82 -58.05
N PHE A 88 9.67 6.21 -58.39
CA PHE A 88 9.01 7.37 -57.76
C PHE A 88 8.81 7.19 -56.25
N ASN A 89 8.54 5.97 -55.80
CA ASN A 89 8.30 5.64 -54.39
C ASN A 89 9.57 5.56 -53.53
N THR A 90 10.76 5.71 -54.12
CA THR A 90 12.03 5.71 -53.39
C THR A 90 12.56 7.12 -53.10
N ILE A 91 11.86 8.17 -53.55
CA ILE A 91 12.23 9.56 -53.28
C ILE A 91 12.02 9.85 -51.79
N ASP A 92 13.07 10.30 -51.10
CA ASP A 92 12.99 10.76 -49.71
C ASP A 92 12.52 12.22 -49.67
N TRP A 93 11.21 12.42 -49.61
CA TRP A 93 10.60 13.75 -49.52
C TRP A 93 10.94 14.52 -48.22
N SER A 94 11.60 13.88 -47.23
CA SER A 94 11.89 14.47 -45.92
C SER A 94 13.31 15.02 -45.76
N SER A 95 14.25 14.61 -46.62
CA SER A 95 15.68 14.94 -46.50
C SER A 95 16.02 16.39 -46.86
N ASN A 96 15.38 16.96 -47.88
CA ASN A 96 15.73 18.25 -48.46
C ASN A 96 14.56 18.93 -49.21
N THR A 97 14.78 20.15 -49.69
CA THR A 97 13.86 20.81 -50.64
C THR A 97 13.91 20.13 -52.00
N HIS A 98 12.75 19.92 -52.61
CA HIS A 98 12.60 19.27 -53.91
C HIS A 98 12.07 20.25 -54.95
N PHE A 99 12.47 20.07 -56.21
CA PHE A 99 12.04 20.91 -57.33
C PHE A 99 11.55 20.04 -58.49
N LEU A 100 10.51 20.50 -59.19
CA LEU A 100 10.03 19.94 -60.43
C LEU A 100 10.63 20.70 -61.61
N GLN A 101 11.34 19.98 -62.48
CA GLN A 101 11.76 20.48 -63.79
C GLN A 101 10.97 19.78 -64.90
N VAL A 102 10.45 20.57 -65.84
CA VAL A 102 9.57 20.08 -66.91
C VAL A 102 10.25 20.28 -68.26
N TRP A 103 10.29 19.24 -69.08
CA TRP A 103 10.76 19.28 -70.45
C TRP A 103 9.65 18.87 -71.40
N ILE A 104 9.49 19.57 -72.53
CA ILE A 104 8.41 19.30 -73.50
C ILE A 104 8.99 19.25 -74.92
N ASN A 105 8.55 18.28 -75.70
CA ASN A 105 8.84 18.16 -77.12
C ASN A 105 7.54 18.10 -77.91
N ILE A 106 7.36 19.07 -78.80
CA ILE A 106 6.21 19.20 -79.72
C ILE A 106 6.58 18.84 -81.18
N GLY A 107 7.76 18.25 -81.41
CA GLY A 107 8.23 17.81 -82.73
C GLY A 107 9.68 18.18 -83.07
N SER A 108 10.28 19.14 -82.34
CA SER A 108 11.62 19.69 -82.60
C SER A 108 12.68 19.34 -81.55
N GLY A 109 12.39 18.40 -80.64
CA GLY A 109 13.25 18.01 -79.53
C GLY A 109 12.77 18.54 -78.18
N LEU A 110 13.39 18.06 -77.09
CA LEU A 110 13.01 18.44 -75.73
C LEU A 110 13.51 19.84 -75.36
N ILE A 111 12.58 20.70 -74.97
CA ILE A 111 12.83 22.07 -74.50
C ILE A 111 12.54 22.14 -73.00
N ASN A 112 13.43 22.78 -72.23
CA ASN A 112 13.23 22.98 -70.79
C ASN A 112 12.22 24.11 -70.54
N MET A 113 11.14 23.80 -69.85
CA MET A 113 10.06 24.73 -69.50
C MET A 113 10.26 25.39 -68.13
N GLY A 114 11.39 25.12 -67.47
CA GLY A 114 11.79 25.71 -66.20
C GLY A 114 11.78 24.73 -65.03
N THR A 115 12.29 25.21 -63.90
CA THR A 115 12.38 24.49 -62.63
C THR A 115 11.58 25.26 -61.57
N THR A 116 10.68 24.57 -60.86
CA THR A 116 9.84 25.15 -59.80
C THR A 116 9.97 24.34 -58.51
N GLU A 117 10.09 25.00 -57.36
CA GLU A 117 10.16 24.32 -56.06
C GLU A 117 8.81 23.70 -55.67
N PHE A 118 8.82 22.46 -55.18
CA PHE A 118 7.66 21.89 -54.51
C PHE A 118 7.43 22.62 -53.19
N LYS A 119 6.28 23.27 -53.06
CA LYS A 119 5.84 23.84 -51.78
C LYS A 119 5.06 22.80 -50.99
N THR A 120 5.22 22.83 -49.67
CA THR A 120 4.59 21.87 -48.76
C THR A 120 3.08 21.99 -48.83
N VAL A 121 2.39 20.86 -49.04
CA VAL A 121 0.92 20.80 -48.93
C VAL A 121 0.49 20.87 -47.45
N PRO A 122 -0.66 21.49 -47.12
CA PRO A 122 -1.11 21.66 -45.72
C PRO A 122 -1.18 20.36 -44.91
N TYR A 123 -1.54 19.23 -45.54
CA TYR A 123 -1.61 17.92 -44.88
C TYR A 123 -0.23 17.31 -44.55
N ALA A 124 0.85 17.71 -45.24
CA ALA A 124 2.20 17.19 -44.98
C ALA A 124 2.87 17.87 -43.77
N LEU A 125 2.56 19.15 -43.50
CA LEU A 125 3.05 19.87 -42.31
C LEU A 125 2.59 19.22 -41.00
N SER A 126 1.39 18.63 -40.97
CA SER A 126 0.84 17.97 -39.79
C SER A 126 1.45 16.59 -39.50
N ALA A 127 2.20 15.99 -40.44
CA ALA A 127 2.72 14.62 -40.33
C ALA A 127 4.19 14.57 -39.85
N GLY A 128 4.93 15.68 -39.92
CA GLY A 128 6.39 15.72 -39.74
C GLY A 128 6.91 15.72 -38.31
N ASN A 129 6.07 15.95 -37.29
CA ASN A 129 6.52 16.00 -35.90
C ASN A 129 6.12 14.75 -35.12
N LYS A 130 6.69 13.59 -35.49
CA LYS A 130 6.50 12.34 -34.74
C LYS A 130 7.61 12.21 -33.71
N THR A 131 7.41 12.77 -32.51
CA THR A 131 8.27 12.53 -31.34
C THR A 131 8.35 11.03 -30.99
N TRP A 132 7.34 10.24 -31.40
CA TRP A 132 7.24 8.80 -31.15
C TRP A 132 7.55 7.98 -32.41
N SER A 133 8.58 7.13 -32.33
CA SER A 133 8.91 6.11 -33.33
C SER A 133 8.18 4.81 -33.03
N LYS A 134 7.71 4.09 -34.07
CA LYS A 134 7.13 2.75 -33.93
C LYS A 134 8.10 1.72 -34.48
N ASN A 135 8.49 0.72 -33.68
CA ASN A 135 9.21 -0.47 -34.13
C ASN A 135 8.33 -1.70 -33.85
N SER A 136 7.74 -2.27 -34.89
CA SER A 136 6.82 -3.41 -34.79
C SER A 136 5.68 -3.12 -33.79
N ASN A 137 5.72 -3.73 -32.59
CA ASN A 137 4.74 -3.56 -31.53
C ASN A 137 5.14 -2.53 -30.45
N ALA A 138 6.32 -1.92 -30.55
CA ALA A 138 6.81 -0.92 -29.60
C ALA A 138 6.67 0.50 -30.15
N VAL A 139 6.31 1.45 -29.27
CA VAL A 139 6.35 2.88 -29.53
C VAL A 139 7.34 3.50 -28.54
N PHE A 140 8.34 4.22 -29.03
CA PHE A 140 9.44 4.74 -28.20
C PHE A 140 9.91 6.13 -28.64
N LEU A 141 10.43 6.91 -27.69
CA LEU A 141 11.19 8.14 -27.92
C LEU A 141 12.69 7.80 -27.99
N GLN A 142 13.44 8.43 -28.88
CA GLN A 142 14.88 8.16 -29.01
C GLN A 142 15.75 9.05 -28.12
N THR A 143 15.37 10.31 -27.86
CA THR A 143 16.30 11.29 -27.28
C THR A 143 15.72 12.29 -26.28
N GLU A 144 14.41 12.35 -26.05
CA GLU A 144 13.80 13.36 -25.16
C GLU A 144 13.11 12.76 -23.93
N ASN A 145 12.86 13.60 -22.92
CA ASN A 145 12.08 13.27 -21.74
C ASN A 145 10.58 13.22 -22.09
N VAL A 146 9.82 12.36 -21.40
CA VAL A 146 8.36 12.26 -21.55
C VAL A 146 7.67 12.98 -20.39
N GLY A 147 7.00 14.09 -20.69
CA GLY A 147 6.11 14.77 -19.76
C GLY A 147 4.65 14.40 -19.99
N ILE A 148 3.94 13.95 -18.96
CA ILE A 148 2.48 13.81 -18.94
C ILE A 148 1.94 14.88 -18.00
N GLY A 149 1.30 15.92 -18.55
CA GLY A 149 0.82 17.07 -17.77
C GLY A 149 1.87 18.15 -17.49
N THR A 150 3.10 17.99 -17.99
CA THR A 150 4.17 19.01 -17.98
C THR A 150 4.79 19.17 -19.36
N ASN A 151 5.22 20.39 -19.70
CA ASN A 151 5.95 20.70 -20.94
C ASN A 151 7.47 20.89 -20.72
N ALA A 152 7.93 20.74 -19.48
CA ALA A 152 9.34 20.86 -19.10
C ALA A 152 9.75 19.75 -18.12
N PRO A 153 9.64 18.46 -18.53
CA PRO A 153 9.95 17.34 -17.65
C PRO A 153 11.43 17.34 -17.22
N THR A 154 11.70 17.24 -15.92
CA THR A 154 13.06 17.20 -15.36
C THR A 154 13.68 15.80 -15.35
N ASP A 155 12.85 14.77 -15.54
CA ASP A 155 13.25 13.36 -15.60
C ASP A 155 12.77 12.69 -16.90
N ARG A 156 13.30 11.49 -17.18
CA ARG A 156 12.97 10.73 -18.41
C ARG A 156 11.48 10.45 -18.57
N LEU A 157 10.76 10.26 -17.46
CA LEU A 157 9.31 10.18 -17.41
C LEU A 157 8.83 10.98 -16.20
N GLU A 158 8.06 12.04 -16.44
CA GLU A 158 7.42 12.83 -15.39
C GLU A 158 5.91 12.88 -15.62
N ILE A 159 5.14 12.60 -14.58
CA ILE A 159 3.69 12.76 -14.57
C ILE A 159 3.36 13.84 -13.55
N GLN A 160 2.84 14.97 -14.02
CA GLN A 160 2.55 16.13 -13.18
C GLN A 160 1.08 16.51 -13.33
N ASP A 161 0.37 16.60 -12.21
CA ASP A 161 -1.00 17.14 -12.13
C ASP A 161 -1.19 17.78 -10.75
N ASN A 162 -1.97 18.86 -10.69
CA ASN A 162 -2.18 19.63 -9.45
C ASN A 162 -3.05 18.91 -8.41
N PHE A 163 -3.78 17.86 -8.81
CA PHE A 163 -4.67 17.11 -7.93
C PHE A 163 -4.25 15.64 -7.84
N ASN A 164 -4.09 14.96 -8.98
CA ASN A 164 -3.88 13.50 -9.05
C ASN A 164 -2.93 13.11 -10.20
N ALA A 165 -1.64 13.01 -9.91
CA ALA A 165 -0.68 12.32 -10.77
C ALA A 165 -0.63 10.83 -10.41
N GLY A 166 -0.85 9.92 -11.37
CA GLY A 166 -0.88 8.49 -11.09
C GLY A 166 -0.64 7.60 -12.31
N ILE A 167 -0.21 6.36 -12.05
CA ILE A 167 0.00 5.33 -13.06
C ILE A 167 -1.00 4.21 -12.80
N LYS A 168 -1.93 3.99 -13.74
CA LYS A 168 -2.89 2.87 -13.69
C LYS A 168 -2.41 1.74 -14.59
N LEU A 169 -2.01 0.62 -13.99
CA LEU A 169 -1.72 -0.62 -14.71
C LEU A 169 -2.92 -1.55 -14.57
N VAL A 170 -3.53 -1.96 -15.69
CA VAL A 170 -4.69 -2.86 -15.69
C VAL A 170 -4.43 -4.03 -16.60
N VAL A 171 -4.57 -5.23 -16.05
CA VAL A 171 -4.74 -6.44 -16.83
C VAL A 171 -6.05 -7.10 -16.40
N PRO A 172 -7.03 -7.28 -17.31
CA PRO A 172 -8.37 -7.75 -16.94
C PRO A 172 -8.43 -9.23 -16.57
N THR A 173 -7.36 -10.00 -16.81
CA THR A 173 -7.28 -11.43 -16.55
C THR A 173 -6.38 -11.70 -15.34
N VAL A 174 -6.88 -12.51 -14.39
CA VAL A 174 -6.20 -12.80 -13.11
C VAL A 174 -4.90 -13.61 -13.24
N ASN A 175 -4.66 -14.25 -14.39
CA ASN A 175 -3.46 -15.06 -14.62
C ASN A 175 -2.26 -14.25 -15.12
N ASN A 176 -2.52 -13.04 -15.62
CA ASN A 176 -1.49 -12.14 -16.11
C ASN A 176 -1.06 -11.18 -15.00
N SER A 177 0.00 -10.41 -15.25
CA SER A 177 0.54 -9.51 -14.24
C SER A 177 0.75 -8.09 -14.73
N THR A 178 0.61 -7.17 -13.78
CA THR A 178 1.12 -5.79 -13.89
C THR A 178 2.34 -5.69 -12.99
N LYS A 179 3.44 -5.14 -13.50
CA LYS A 179 4.67 -4.98 -12.73
C LYS A 179 5.28 -3.59 -12.88
N VAL A 180 5.92 -3.14 -11.81
CA VAL A 180 6.94 -2.10 -11.83
C VAL A 180 8.25 -2.79 -11.45
N GLU A 181 9.26 -2.63 -12.29
CA GLU A 181 10.54 -3.32 -12.17
C GLU A 181 11.67 -2.29 -12.15
N LEU A 182 12.55 -2.40 -11.15
CA LEU A 182 13.69 -1.53 -10.94
C LEU A 182 14.95 -2.39 -11.01
N ARG A 183 15.74 -2.24 -12.08
CA ARG A 183 16.97 -3.02 -12.35
C ARG A 183 18.22 -2.15 -12.15
N ASN A 184 19.32 -2.75 -11.72
CA ASN A 184 20.64 -2.13 -11.70
C ASN A 184 21.68 -3.06 -12.35
N GLY A 185 22.27 -2.66 -13.49
CA GLY A 185 23.31 -3.39 -14.24
C GLY A 185 22.86 -3.99 -15.59
N GLU A 186 23.85 -4.40 -16.41
CA GLU A 186 23.71 -4.98 -17.77
C GLU A 186 23.48 -6.49 -17.74
N GLU A 187 22.59 -7.06 -18.58
CA GLU A 187 22.00 -8.43 -18.56
C GLU A 187 22.96 -9.66 -18.41
N THR A 188 24.26 -9.45 -18.24
CA THR A 188 25.31 -10.46 -18.18
C THR A 188 25.90 -10.71 -16.77
N GLY A 189 25.26 -10.25 -15.67
CA GLY A 189 25.76 -10.39 -14.30
C GLY A 189 24.70 -10.73 -13.25
N SER A 190 25.08 -10.95 -11.99
CA SER A 190 24.13 -11.11 -10.87
C SER A 190 23.50 -9.76 -10.49
N HIS A 191 22.34 -9.42 -11.08
CA HIS A 191 21.64 -8.17 -10.80
C HIS A 191 20.70 -8.26 -9.63
N SER A 192 20.83 -7.36 -8.67
CA SER A 192 19.75 -7.07 -7.74
C SER A 192 18.65 -6.26 -8.45
N PHE A 193 17.46 -6.83 -8.63
CA PHE A 193 16.29 -6.06 -9.02
C PHE A 193 15.16 -6.16 -8.00
N TYR A 194 14.44 -5.05 -7.86
CA TYR A 194 13.23 -4.97 -7.06
C TYR A 194 12.03 -4.99 -8.00
N LYS A 195 11.16 -5.97 -7.80
CA LYS A 195 9.92 -6.08 -8.58
C LYS A 195 8.71 -5.99 -7.64
N ILE A 196 7.82 -5.05 -7.96
CA ILE A 196 6.48 -4.97 -7.37
C ILE A 196 5.52 -5.50 -8.43
N GLU A 197 4.86 -6.61 -8.13
CA GLU A 197 3.99 -7.30 -9.06
C GLU A 197 2.62 -7.56 -8.43
N ASN A 198 1.56 -7.31 -9.18
CA ASN A 198 0.26 -7.88 -8.90
C ASN A 198 -0.02 -9.02 -9.87
N LYS A 199 -0.21 -10.23 -9.34
CA LYS A 199 -0.56 -11.44 -10.10
C LYS A 199 -1.52 -12.29 -9.29
N SER A 200 -2.66 -12.66 -9.88
CA SER A 200 -3.69 -13.48 -9.23
C SER A 200 -4.12 -12.91 -7.88
N ASP A 201 -4.42 -11.61 -7.83
CA ASP A 201 -4.87 -10.87 -6.63
C ASP A 201 -3.89 -10.91 -5.44
N ASN A 202 -2.60 -11.09 -5.74
CA ASN A 202 -1.54 -11.01 -4.76
C ASN A 202 -0.59 -9.87 -5.14
N LEU A 203 -0.52 -8.85 -4.29
CA LEU A 203 0.54 -7.85 -4.37
C LEU A 203 1.80 -8.44 -3.75
N LYS A 204 2.86 -8.56 -4.55
CA LYS A 204 4.09 -9.25 -4.20
C LYS A 204 5.29 -8.34 -4.40
N PHE A 205 6.18 -8.38 -3.43
CA PHE A 205 7.47 -7.72 -3.47
C PHE A 205 8.54 -8.80 -3.61
N TYR A 206 9.38 -8.66 -4.62
CA TYR A 206 10.47 -9.58 -4.91
C TYR A 206 11.81 -8.87 -4.77
N LEU A 207 12.79 -9.63 -4.30
CA LEU A 207 14.21 -9.32 -4.42
C LEU A 207 14.87 -10.52 -5.10
N ASP A 208 15.58 -10.25 -6.17
CA ASP A 208 16.23 -11.27 -6.99
C ASP A 208 17.61 -10.77 -7.41
N SER A 209 18.59 -11.68 -7.48
CA SER A 209 19.97 -11.44 -7.88
C SER A 209 20.30 -12.00 -9.27
N ASP A 210 19.38 -12.69 -9.97
CA ASP A 210 19.66 -13.34 -11.26
C ASP A 210 18.40 -13.45 -12.16
N LEU A 211 18.39 -12.67 -13.26
CA LEU A 211 17.28 -12.60 -14.20
C LEU A 211 17.10 -13.86 -15.07
N THR A 212 18.06 -14.80 -15.04
CA THR A 212 18.19 -15.86 -16.06
C THR A 212 17.58 -17.21 -15.66
N THR A 213 17.13 -17.36 -14.41
CA THR A 213 16.57 -18.63 -13.95
C THR A 213 15.05 -18.63 -14.04
N GLU A 214 14.49 -19.47 -14.92
CA GLU A 214 13.04 -19.63 -15.16
C GLU A 214 12.23 -20.17 -13.96
N VAL A 215 12.87 -20.40 -12.81
CA VAL A 215 12.20 -20.94 -11.63
C VAL A 215 11.49 -19.79 -10.91
N GLY A 216 10.17 -19.81 -10.89
CA GLY A 216 9.36 -18.80 -10.19
C GLY A 216 9.77 -18.68 -8.72
N TYR A 217 10.44 -17.60 -8.35
CA TYR A 217 10.86 -17.36 -6.97
C TYR A 217 9.71 -16.93 -6.07
N ASP A 218 9.84 -17.23 -4.78
CA ASP A 218 8.91 -16.81 -3.74
C ASP A 218 9.11 -15.32 -3.40
N PRO A 219 8.03 -14.55 -3.24
CA PRO A 219 8.14 -13.15 -2.85
C PRO A 219 8.73 -13.01 -1.45
N ILE A 220 9.50 -11.93 -1.23
CA ILE A 220 9.99 -11.59 0.11
C ILE A 220 8.89 -11.06 1.03
N MET A 221 7.81 -10.52 0.42
CA MET A 221 6.60 -10.06 1.09
C MET A 221 5.40 -10.19 0.15
N SER A 222 4.25 -10.59 0.68
CA SER A 222 2.98 -10.69 -0.04
C SER A 222 1.81 -10.10 0.76
N LEU A 223 0.94 -9.36 0.07
CA LEU A 223 -0.34 -8.88 0.58
C LEU A 223 -1.46 -9.44 -0.30
N ASN A 224 -2.44 -10.07 0.32
CA ASN A 224 -3.64 -10.60 -0.33
C ASN A 224 -4.83 -10.60 0.62
N SER A 225 -5.96 -11.18 0.19
CA SER A 225 -7.18 -11.27 1.00
C SER A 225 -7.02 -12.02 2.32
N ALA A 226 -5.98 -12.84 2.47
CA ALA A 226 -5.67 -13.54 3.71
C ALA A 226 -4.81 -12.71 4.69
N GLY A 227 -4.29 -11.54 4.29
CA GLY A 227 -3.48 -10.64 5.13
C GLY A 227 -2.07 -10.38 4.58
N LEU A 228 -1.13 -10.06 5.47
CA LEU A 228 0.27 -9.76 5.16
C LEU A 228 1.18 -10.92 5.55
N ALA A 229 2.09 -11.33 4.66
CA ALA A 229 3.11 -12.33 4.96
C ALA A 229 4.48 -11.93 4.43
N LEU A 230 5.55 -12.30 5.14
CA LEU A 230 6.92 -12.28 4.64
C LEU A 230 7.26 -13.63 3.98
N LYS A 231 8.46 -13.76 3.42
CA LYS A 231 8.97 -15.02 2.83
C LYS A 231 8.88 -16.20 3.80
N THR A 232 9.20 -15.94 5.06
CA THR A 232 9.22 -16.92 6.15
C THR A 232 8.37 -16.42 7.31
N GLY A 233 7.82 -17.35 8.08
CA GLY A 233 6.93 -17.06 9.21
C GLY A 233 5.46 -17.20 8.87
N GLN A 234 4.61 -16.87 9.84
CA GLN A 234 3.15 -16.97 9.71
C GLN A 234 2.57 -15.69 9.10
N ARG A 235 1.48 -15.84 8.34
CA ARG A 235 0.72 -14.71 7.81
C ARG A 235 0.02 -13.98 8.96
N VAL A 236 0.07 -12.66 8.96
CA VAL A 236 -0.71 -11.84 9.88
C VAL A 236 -2.00 -11.39 9.18
N ASN A 237 -3.14 -11.72 9.76
CA ASN A 237 -4.46 -11.39 9.20
C ASN A 237 -5.27 -10.38 10.03
N ALA A 238 -4.86 -10.10 11.27
CA ALA A 238 -5.53 -9.12 12.11
C ALA A 238 -4.64 -8.54 13.21
N PHE A 239 -4.97 -7.32 13.65
CA PHE A 239 -4.58 -6.77 14.94
C PHE A 239 -5.76 -6.87 15.91
N SER A 240 -5.56 -7.46 17.09
CA SER A 240 -6.63 -7.68 18.07
C SER A 240 -6.56 -6.72 19.25
N ALA A 241 -7.72 -6.15 19.61
CA ALA A 241 -7.92 -5.37 20.83
C ALA A 241 -8.56 -6.20 21.98
N ASP A 242 -8.63 -7.53 21.83
CA ASP A 242 -9.16 -8.42 22.86
C ASP A 242 -8.28 -8.43 24.11
N GLY A 243 -8.70 -7.69 25.12
CA GLY A 243 -8.02 -7.61 26.42
C GLY A 243 -8.12 -8.87 27.27
N THR A 244 -8.86 -9.89 26.84
CA THR A 244 -8.94 -11.16 27.58
C THR A 244 -7.81 -12.11 27.22
N LEU A 245 -7.19 -11.92 26.04
CA LEU A 245 -6.24 -12.87 25.44
C LEU A 245 -6.74 -14.32 25.51
N SER A 246 -8.06 -14.52 25.35
CA SER A 246 -8.67 -15.86 25.43
C SER A 246 -8.47 -16.69 24.16
N GLY A 247 -8.22 -16.02 23.02
CA GLY A 247 -7.86 -16.66 21.77
C GLY A 247 -6.43 -17.21 21.73
N ASN A 248 -6.21 -18.26 20.95
CA ASN A 248 -4.90 -18.87 20.69
C ASN A 248 -4.65 -18.94 19.16
N SER A 249 -4.05 -17.89 18.59
CA SER A 249 -3.84 -17.75 17.16
C SER A 249 -2.41 -17.34 16.83
N ASN A 250 -1.82 -18.00 15.82
CA ASN A 250 -0.52 -17.64 15.25
C ASN A 250 -0.61 -16.55 14.16
N TYR A 251 -1.83 -16.10 13.83
CA TYR A 251 -2.10 -15.16 12.73
C TYR A 251 -2.48 -13.75 13.19
N VAL A 252 -2.65 -13.55 14.50
CA VAL A 252 -3.19 -12.32 15.08
C VAL A 252 -2.14 -11.66 15.95
N ILE A 253 -1.92 -10.36 15.75
CA ILE A 253 -1.03 -9.56 16.61
C ILE A 253 -1.88 -8.85 17.69
N PRO A 254 -1.61 -9.03 19.00
CA PRO A 254 -2.30 -8.27 20.03
C PRO A 254 -1.84 -6.82 20.01
N THR A 255 -2.77 -5.89 20.20
CA THR A 255 -2.47 -4.47 20.39
C THR A 255 -1.92 -4.23 21.80
N GLU A 256 -1.21 -3.11 21.99
CA GLU A 256 -0.75 -2.69 23.32
C GLU A 256 -1.90 -2.62 24.34
N LYS A 257 -3.06 -2.07 23.94
CA LYS A 257 -4.26 -2.00 24.79
C LYS A 257 -4.75 -3.39 25.22
N ALA A 258 -4.73 -4.38 24.33
CA ALA A 258 -5.10 -5.75 24.66
C ALA A 258 -4.15 -6.33 25.72
N VAL A 259 -2.85 -6.20 25.50
CA VAL A 259 -1.82 -6.67 26.45
C VAL A 259 -1.95 -5.97 27.80
N LYS A 260 -2.10 -4.65 27.82
CA LYS A 260 -2.25 -3.88 29.06
C LYS A 260 -3.50 -4.27 29.83
N THR A 261 -4.64 -4.39 29.16
CA THR A 261 -5.91 -4.80 29.79
C THR A 261 -5.78 -6.18 30.41
N TYR A 262 -5.16 -7.12 29.70
CA TYR A 262 -4.92 -8.47 30.21
C TYR A 262 -4.03 -8.44 31.44
N VAL A 263 -2.86 -7.80 31.36
CA VAL A 263 -1.90 -7.73 32.47
C VAL A 263 -2.50 -7.03 33.70
N ASP A 264 -3.20 -5.91 33.51
CA ASP A 264 -3.86 -5.20 34.61
C ASP A 264 -4.93 -6.07 35.29
N SER A 265 -5.67 -6.88 34.51
CA SER A 265 -6.66 -7.83 35.05
C SER A 265 -6.05 -8.96 35.88
N LYS A 266 -4.74 -9.19 35.76
CA LYS A 266 -3.98 -10.20 36.52
C LYS A 266 -3.21 -9.62 37.70
N ALA A 267 -3.36 -8.32 38.01
CA ALA A 267 -2.69 -7.70 39.15
C ALA A 267 -3.04 -8.42 40.46
N ALA A 268 -2.01 -8.78 41.23
CA ALA A 268 -2.18 -9.49 42.50
C ALA A 268 -2.94 -8.61 43.51
N VAL A 269 -3.91 -9.19 44.22
CA VAL A 269 -4.54 -8.53 45.38
C VAL A 269 -3.73 -8.89 46.62
N LEU A 270 -3.04 -7.92 47.21
CA LEU A 270 -2.26 -8.07 48.44
C LEU A 270 -2.35 -6.79 49.27
N PHE A 271 -2.44 -6.95 50.59
CA PHE A 271 -2.45 -5.84 51.54
C PHE A 271 -1.69 -6.21 52.81
N LYS A 272 -1.10 -5.20 53.44
CA LYS A 272 -0.58 -5.25 54.81
C LYS A 272 -0.76 -3.91 55.47
N VAL A 273 -1.39 -3.94 56.64
CA VAL A 273 -1.59 -2.78 57.49
C VAL A 273 -1.02 -3.06 58.88
N ARG A 274 -0.41 -2.05 59.47
CA ARG A 274 0.08 -2.06 60.84
C ARG A 274 -0.87 -1.34 61.75
N GLY A 275 -0.91 -1.82 62.99
CA GLY A 275 -1.60 -1.13 64.06
C GLY A 275 -0.93 0.20 64.41
N ASN A 276 -1.69 1.17 64.89
CA ASN A 276 -1.19 2.39 65.51
C ASN A 276 -1.93 2.68 66.81
N GLY A 277 -1.23 3.34 67.75
CA GLY A 277 -1.82 3.76 69.02
C GLY A 277 -2.28 2.61 69.92
N PHE A 278 -3.24 2.90 70.78
CA PHE A 278 -3.81 1.95 71.72
C PHE A 278 -5.33 1.97 71.61
N ALA A 279 -5.94 0.79 71.54
CA ALA A 279 -7.37 0.63 71.70
C ALA A 279 -7.63 -0.04 73.05
N VAL A 280 -8.26 0.69 73.97
CA VAL A 280 -8.77 0.15 75.23
C VAL A 280 -10.18 -0.31 74.97
N LYS A 281 -10.45 -1.62 75.07
CA LYS A 281 -11.80 -2.15 74.82
C LYS A 281 -12.21 -3.00 76.02
N ASP A 282 -12.86 -2.34 76.97
CA ASP A 282 -13.55 -2.94 78.11
C ASP A 282 -14.83 -3.58 77.60
N ILE A 283 -14.96 -4.91 77.70
CA ILE A 283 -16.28 -5.48 77.90
C ILE A 283 -16.21 -6.71 78.81
N ASN A 284 -16.64 -6.51 80.05
CA ASN A 284 -16.99 -7.60 80.96
C ASN A 284 -18.03 -8.56 80.32
N ALA A 285 -17.93 -9.86 80.62
CA ALA A 285 -18.93 -10.89 80.34
C ALA A 285 -19.07 -11.41 78.88
N GLY A 286 -17.96 -11.59 78.17
CA GLY A 286 -17.91 -12.55 77.04
C GLY A 286 -18.45 -12.04 75.69
N THR A 287 -18.41 -10.75 75.45
CA THR A 287 -18.75 -10.11 74.17
C THR A 287 -17.54 -10.03 73.22
N GLU A 288 -17.82 -9.94 71.92
CA GLU A 288 -16.81 -9.75 70.87
C GLU A 288 -16.72 -8.28 70.45
N VAL A 289 -15.50 -7.83 70.14
CA VAL A 289 -15.20 -6.45 69.78
C VAL A 289 -14.23 -6.36 68.62
N GLU A 290 -14.44 -5.41 67.70
CA GLU A 290 -13.47 -5.16 66.62
C GLU A 290 -12.14 -4.62 67.15
N THR A 291 -11.02 -5.03 66.55
CA THR A 291 -9.69 -4.67 67.08
C THR A 291 -9.26 -3.24 66.77
N ASP A 292 -10.01 -2.46 65.97
CA ASP A 292 -9.96 -0.99 65.80
C ASP A 292 -8.59 -0.27 65.86
N ILE A 293 -7.50 -0.93 65.46
CA ILE A 293 -6.12 -0.38 65.53
C ILE A 293 -5.46 -0.18 64.16
N TRP A 294 -6.10 -0.62 63.07
CA TRP A 294 -5.49 -0.73 61.73
C TRP A 294 -5.42 0.61 60.96
N ASP A 295 -4.35 1.38 61.16
CA ASP A 295 -4.28 2.75 60.63
C ASP A 295 -3.15 2.99 59.61
N THR A 296 -2.06 2.21 59.64
CA THR A 296 -0.88 2.46 58.79
C THR A 296 -0.77 1.43 57.68
N VAL A 297 -0.90 1.83 56.41
CA VAL A 297 -0.73 0.92 55.25
C VAL A 297 0.75 0.76 54.92
N ASP A 298 1.26 -0.47 54.93
CA ASP A 298 2.59 -0.79 54.40
C ASP A 298 2.55 -1.01 52.89
N TYR A 299 1.54 -1.76 52.43
CA TYR A 299 1.23 -1.94 51.02
C TYR A 299 -0.24 -2.31 50.83
N ASP A 300 -0.82 -1.91 49.71
CA ASP A 300 -2.16 -2.33 49.25
C ASP A 300 -2.26 -2.11 47.74
N THR A 301 -2.21 -3.20 46.97
CA THR A 301 -2.15 -3.12 45.50
C THR A 301 -3.48 -2.78 44.84
N ASN A 302 -4.60 -2.92 45.56
CA ASN A 302 -5.93 -2.77 45.01
C ASN A 302 -6.81 -1.82 45.82
N SER A 303 -6.22 -1.08 46.77
CA SER A 303 -6.97 -0.26 47.74
C SER A 303 -8.08 -1.06 48.44
N ALA A 304 -7.79 -2.34 48.72
CA ALA A 304 -8.72 -3.29 49.28
C ALA A 304 -8.88 -3.13 50.80
N PHE A 305 -7.94 -2.47 51.48
CA PHE A 305 -8.02 -2.17 52.90
C PHE A 305 -8.43 -0.72 53.14
N ASN A 306 -9.58 -0.52 53.78
CA ASN A 306 -10.06 0.80 54.16
C ASN A 306 -9.59 1.12 55.59
N THR A 307 -8.66 2.06 55.74
CA THR A 307 -8.12 2.50 57.04
C THR A 307 -9.08 3.35 57.87
N VAL A 308 -10.11 3.94 57.25
CA VAL A 308 -11.16 4.69 57.98
C VAL A 308 -12.09 3.73 58.69
N THR A 309 -12.55 2.69 57.97
CA THR A 309 -13.40 1.66 58.57
C THR A 309 -12.60 0.57 59.27
N ARG A 310 -11.28 0.50 59.02
CA ARG A 310 -10.34 -0.52 59.50
C ARG A 310 -10.69 -1.95 59.06
N ARG A 311 -11.14 -2.07 57.80
CA ARG A 311 -11.62 -3.35 57.25
C ARG A 311 -11.02 -3.64 55.89
N PHE A 312 -10.79 -4.92 55.64
CA PHE A 312 -10.50 -5.44 54.31
C PHE A 312 -11.82 -5.67 53.57
N VAL A 313 -11.88 -5.31 52.28
CA VAL A 313 -13.01 -5.56 51.38
C VAL A 313 -12.48 -6.34 50.18
N ALA A 314 -12.93 -7.58 50.03
CA ALA A 314 -12.48 -8.45 48.93
C ALA A 314 -12.80 -7.81 47.56
N PRO A 315 -11.81 -7.42 46.74
CA PRO A 315 -12.09 -6.73 45.47
C PRO A 315 -12.74 -7.65 44.43
N THR A 316 -12.40 -8.93 44.44
CA THR A 316 -12.92 -9.95 43.53
C THR A 316 -13.24 -11.23 44.31
N ALA A 317 -14.03 -12.13 43.73
CA ALA A 317 -14.28 -13.42 44.35
C ALA A 317 -13.07 -14.35 44.20
N GLY A 318 -12.79 -15.18 45.22
CA GLY A 318 -11.72 -16.18 45.19
C GLY A 318 -11.26 -16.61 46.58
N TYR A 319 -10.18 -17.38 46.63
CA TYR A 319 -9.56 -17.76 47.90
C TYR A 319 -8.55 -16.71 48.34
N TYR A 320 -8.63 -16.32 49.60
CA TYR A 320 -7.74 -15.35 50.24
C TYR A 320 -7.04 -16.00 51.42
N PHE A 321 -5.72 -15.85 51.49
CA PHE A 321 -5.00 -16.06 52.74
C PHE A 321 -5.09 -14.77 53.56
N LEU A 322 -5.53 -14.89 54.81
CA LEU A 322 -5.61 -13.79 55.75
C LEU A 322 -4.80 -14.13 56.99
N HIS A 323 -4.09 -13.14 57.53
CA HIS A 323 -3.29 -13.27 58.75
C HIS A 323 -3.31 -11.99 59.55
N ALA A 324 -3.68 -12.07 60.83
CA ALA A 324 -3.65 -10.94 61.74
C ALA A 324 -2.90 -11.29 63.02
N CYS A 325 -2.11 -10.35 63.49
CA CYS A 325 -1.43 -10.38 64.77
C CYS A 325 -1.86 -9.18 65.61
N VAL A 326 -2.30 -9.44 66.84
CA VAL A 326 -2.66 -8.42 67.81
C VAL A 326 -1.74 -8.53 69.02
N SER A 327 -1.01 -7.46 69.26
CA SER A 327 -0.10 -7.28 70.39
C SER A 327 -0.87 -6.74 71.60
N GLN A 328 -0.54 -7.24 72.78
CA GLN A 328 -1.13 -6.81 74.05
C GLN A 328 -0.27 -5.75 74.74
N SER A 329 -0.90 -4.81 75.44
CA SER A 329 -0.22 -3.92 76.40
C SER A 329 -1.02 -3.81 77.70
N ASN A 330 -1.10 -4.93 78.42
CA ASN A 330 -1.68 -5.03 79.75
C ASN A 330 -0.60 -5.06 80.84
N THR A 331 -0.97 -4.55 82.03
CA THR A 331 -0.23 -4.67 83.29
C THR A 331 -0.87 -5.72 84.22
N ILE A 332 -1.64 -6.67 83.69
CA ILE A 332 -2.22 -7.80 84.46
C ILE A 332 -1.90 -9.18 83.83
N SER A 333 -1.53 -10.17 84.65
CA SER A 333 -1.01 -11.49 84.22
C SER A 333 -2.06 -12.57 83.95
N THR A 334 -3.30 -12.33 84.38
CA THR A 334 -4.40 -13.30 84.31
C THR A 334 -5.42 -12.97 83.21
N ALA A 335 -5.22 -11.91 82.43
CA ALA A 335 -6.06 -11.59 81.28
C ALA A 335 -5.91 -12.66 80.19
N SER A 336 -7.03 -13.01 79.54
CA SER A 336 -7.12 -14.07 78.54
C SER A 336 -8.03 -13.62 77.42
N PHE A 337 -7.51 -13.58 76.19
CA PHE A 337 -8.33 -13.29 75.03
C PHE A 337 -8.08 -14.20 73.87
N ARG A 338 -9.02 -14.07 72.94
CA ARG A 338 -9.02 -14.69 71.64
C ARG A 338 -9.14 -13.63 70.56
N ILE A 339 -8.49 -13.86 69.42
CA ILE A 339 -8.82 -13.16 68.17
C ILE A 339 -9.31 -14.14 67.12
N HIS A 340 -10.14 -13.65 66.20
CA HIS A 340 -10.67 -14.38 65.06
C HIS A 340 -11.14 -13.39 63.99
N PHE A 341 -11.35 -13.86 62.77
CA PHE A 341 -12.00 -13.04 61.76
C PHE A 341 -13.52 -13.12 61.92
N ASN A 342 -14.23 -12.05 61.56
CA ASN A 342 -15.70 -12.01 61.56
C ASN A 342 -16.36 -13.06 60.63
N ILE A 343 -15.58 -13.66 59.74
CA ILE A 343 -16.01 -14.69 58.78
C ILE A 343 -15.78 -16.12 59.29
N ASP A 344 -15.21 -16.29 60.49
CA ASP A 344 -14.99 -17.60 61.09
C ASP A 344 -16.30 -18.21 61.60
N VAL A 345 -16.93 -19.04 60.76
CA VAL A 345 -18.24 -19.64 61.06
C VAL A 345 -18.23 -20.76 62.12
N ASN A 346 -17.07 -21.21 62.61
CA ASN A 346 -16.98 -22.40 63.49
C ASN A 346 -15.83 -22.41 64.53
N VAL A 347 -15.32 -21.28 65.02
CA VAL A 347 -14.28 -21.19 66.10
C VAL A 347 -12.94 -21.94 65.80
N ARG A 348 -12.81 -22.62 64.65
CA ARG A 348 -11.70 -23.56 64.36
C ARG A 348 -10.33 -22.90 64.21
N TYR A 349 -10.27 -21.59 64.01
CA TYR A 349 -9.03 -20.85 63.74
C TYR A 349 -8.73 -19.80 64.80
N SER A 350 -9.23 -19.97 66.01
CA SER A 350 -9.00 -19.01 67.08
C SER A 350 -7.78 -19.39 67.91
N THR A 351 -6.90 -18.43 68.20
CA THR A 351 -5.83 -18.59 69.19
C THR A 351 -6.21 -17.84 70.45
N SER A 352 -5.88 -18.40 71.61
CA SER A 352 -6.06 -17.73 72.90
C SER A 352 -4.77 -17.74 73.70
N THR A 353 -4.43 -16.63 74.32
CA THR A 353 -3.18 -16.46 75.09
C THR A 353 -3.45 -15.78 76.42
N THR A 354 -2.68 -16.14 77.44
CA THR A 354 -2.74 -15.56 78.79
C THR A 354 -1.46 -14.81 79.13
N GLY A 355 -1.56 -13.70 79.87
CA GLY A 355 -0.41 -12.97 80.38
C GLY A 355 -0.08 -11.66 79.66
N HIS A 356 1.06 -11.07 80.02
CA HIS A 356 1.43 -9.72 79.58
C HIS A 356 2.30 -9.68 78.33
N GLN A 357 2.13 -8.63 77.51
CA GLN A 357 2.96 -8.35 76.32
C GLN A 357 3.00 -9.50 75.31
N ASN A 358 1.91 -10.25 75.20
CA ASN A 358 1.81 -11.34 74.24
C ASN A 358 1.43 -10.84 72.85
N LYS A 359 1.78 -11.63 71.84
CA LYS A 359 1.25 -11.51 70.49
C LYS A 359 0.35 -12.69 70.22
N THR A 360 -0.86 -12.40 69.79
CA THR A 360 -1.87 -13.40 69.45
C THR A 360 -2.11 -13.32 67.95
N GLU A 361 -2.09 -14.47 67.27
CA GLU A 361 -2.12 -14.53 65.82
C GLU A 361 -3.27 -15.41 65.32
N VAL A 362 -3.94 -15.00 64.26
CA VAL A 362 -4.95 -15.79 63.56
C VAL A 362 -4.63 -15.80 62.08
N SER A 363 -4.65 -16.97 61.45
CA SER A 363 -4.52 -17.10 60.01
C SER A 363 -5.44 -18.17 59.44
N GLY A 364 -5.74 -18.06 58.15
CA GLY A 364 -6.53 -19.05 57.44
C GLY A 364 -6.70 -18.72 55.97
N ILE A 365 -7.24 -19.70 55.23
CA ILE A 365 -7.62 -19.54 53.82
C ILE A 365 -9.15 -19.51 53.76
N TYR A 366 -9.69 -18.44 53.18
CA TYR A 366 -11.12 -18.18 53.12
C TYR A 366 -11.57 -17.95 51.69
N TYR A 367 -12.67 -18.58 51.29
CA TYR A 367 -13.35 -18.20 50.05
C TYR A 367 -14.19 -16.95 50.32
N LEU A 368 -13.89 -15.85 49.63
CA LEU A 368 -14.59 -14.57 49.76
C LEU A 368 -15.29 -14.23 48.45
N THR A 369 -16.53 -13.74 48.54
CA THR A 369 -17.22 -13.11 47.40
C THR A 369 -16.73 -11.67 47.22
N ALA A 370 -16.82 -11.12 46.01
CA ALA A 370 -16.53 -9.70 45.78
C ALA A 370 -17.38 -8.82 46.72
N GLY A 371 -16.75 -7.80 47.32
CA GLY A 371 -17.35 -6.92 48.32
C GLY A 371 -17.44 -7.51 49.73
N LYS A 372 -16.99 -8.76 49.98
CA LYS A 372 -17.03 -9.35 51.32
C LYS A 372 -16.09 -8.58 52.25
N VAL A 373 -16.65 -8.07 53.34
CA VAL A 373 -15.92 -7.31 54.36
C VAL A 373 -15.35 -8.25 55.42
N VAL A 374 -14.05 -8.12 55.69
CA VAL A 374 -13.32 -8.88 56.71
C VAL A 374 -12.63 -7.94 57.69
N TYR A 375 -12.77 -8.25 58.97
CA TYR A 375 -12.14 -7.53 60.07
C TYR A 375 -11.83 -8.50 61.21
N VAL A 376 -10.93 -8.07 62.09
CA VAL A 376 -10.46 -8.87 63.21
C VAL A 376 -11.30 -8.52 64.43
N LEU A 377 -11.88 -9.55 65.02
CA LEU A 377 -12.59 -9.52 66.28
C LEU A 377 -11.68 -10.02 67.39
N LEU A 378 -11.85 -9.43 68.57
CA LEU A 378 -11.24 -9.83 69.82
C LEU A 378 -12.34 -10.17 70.82
N ARG A 379 -12.09 -11.17 71.65
CA ARG A 379 -12.95 -11.56 72.76
C ARG A 379 -12.14 -11.67 74.05
N ASN A 380 -12.48 -10.84 75.02
CA ASN A 380 -11.93 -10.90 76.37
C ASN A 380 -12.71 -11.94 77.21
N TYR A 381 -11.99 -12.86 77.87
CA TYR A 381 -12.54 -13.87 78.78
C TYR A 381 -12.23 -13.58 80.26
N SER A 382 -11.52 -12.50 80.56
CA SER A 382 -11.29 -12.09 81.94
C SER A 382 -12.56 -11.48 82.56
N THR A 383 -12.78 -11.76 83.84
CA THR A 383 -14.03 -11.43 84.55
C THR A 383 -13.98 -10.11 85.30
N THR A 384 -12.80 -9.49 85.42
CA THR A 384 -12.57 -8.26 86.20
C THR A 384 -11.57 -7.29 85.56
N GLU A 385 -11.04 -7.60 84.37
CA GLU A 385 -9.87 -6.91 83.82
C GLU A 385 -10.11 -6.38 82.40
N ASN A 386 -9.58 -5.19 82.15
CA ASN A 386 -9.65 -4.56 80.84
C ASN A 386 -8.44 -4.94 79.99
N GLU A 387 -8.72 -5.29 78.73
CA GLU A 387 -7.67 -5.57 77.76
C GLU A 387 -7.36 -4.35 76.92
N LYS A 388 -6.06 -4.09 76.79
CA LYS A 388 -5.53 -3.02 75.96
C LYS A 388 -4.80 -3.64 74.77
N MET A 389 -5.33 -3.37 73.59
CA MET A 389 -4.65 -3.70 72.35
C MET A 389 -3.58 -2.65 72.07
N ASN A 390 -2.40 -3.13 71.72
CA ASN A 390 -1.29 -2.30 71.30
C ASN A 390 -1.21 -2.31 69.78
N GLY A 391 -1.48 -1.18 69.14
CA GLY A 391 -1.25 -1.02 67.71
C GLY A 391 0.22 -1.28 67.36
N TYR A 392 1.15 -0.87 68.23
CA TYR A 392 2.57 -1.13 68.04
C TYR A 392 2.89 -2.63 68.13
N GLY A 393 3.38 -3.17 67.01
CA GLY A 393 3.68 -4.59 66.87
C GLY A 393 2.50 -5.46 66.47
N SER A 394 1.34 -4.87 66.16
CA SER A 394 0.19 -5.53 65.54
C SER A 394 0.18 -5.32 64.03
N TRP A 395 -0.33 -6.30 63.28
CA TRP A 395 -0.53 -6.17 61.83
C TRP A 395 -1.72 -7.02 61.35
N PHE A 396 -2.28 -6.64 60.21
CA PHE A 396 -3.25 -7.43 59.46
C PHE A 396 -2.83 -7.44 57.99
N GLU A 397 -2.63 -8.62 57.44
CA GLU A 397 -2.20 -8.82 56.07
C GLU A 397 -3.03 -9.90 55.39
N GLY A 398 -3.00 -9.88 54.07
CA GLY A 398 -3.63 -10.91 53.28
C GLY A 398 -3.34 -10.76 51.80
N TYR A 399 -3.55 -11.83 51.07
CA TYR A 399 -3.44 -11.85 49.62
C TYR A 399 -4.40 -12.85 48.99
N LYS A 400 -4.79 -12.58 47.76
CA LYS A 400 -5.59 -13.50 46.95
C LYS A 400 -4.69 -14.60 46.39
N ILE A 401 -5.13 -15.84 46.51
CA ILE A 401 -4.41 -17.03 46.04
C ILE A 401 -4.73 -17.30 44.56
N ASN A 402 -5.99 -17.12 44.16
CA ASN A 402 -6.48 -17.32 42.79
C ASN A 402 -7.67 -16.42 42.44
#